data_AF-A0A0F9A0B8-F1
#
_entry.id   AF-A0A0F9A0B8-F1
#
_cell.length_a   1.000
_cell.length_b   1.000
_cell.length_c   1.000
_cell.angle_alpha   90.00
_cell.angle_beta   90.00
_cell.angle_gamma   90.00
#
_symmetry.space_group_name_H-M   'P 1'
#
loop_
_entity.id
_entity.type
_entity.pdbx_description
1 polymer ?
#
loop_
_entity_poly.entity_id
_entity_poly.type
_entity_poly.pdbx_seq_one_letter_code
_entity_poly.pdbx_strand_id
1 'polypeptide(L)'
;MKHVNLIPEEQRRGRRLGAGAAGSGVAVYVLLGALTAAVLAVAAVVLTSNKINDRESDLAALEQEEKKATAAAATLRPFSDFVVLANDRQETVSALAQSRFNWERVLRQLSRTIPSNAWLTSFNGSVTSESGSGSGGGSSLRGEAPGPAVTLEGCTDSQSDVARMMVRMRNI
;
A
#
# COMPACT_ATOMS: atom_id res chain seq x y z
N MET A 1 45.90 81.07 -53.56
CA MET A 1 47.06 80.34 -52.99
C MET A 1 46.71 78.86 -52.93
N LYS A 2 47.50 78.01 -53.58
CA LYS A 2 47.21 76.59 -53.82
C LYS A 2 47.90 75.77 -52.74
N HIS A 3 47.11 75.12 -51.88
CA HIS A 3 47.61 74.23 -50.84
C HIS A 3 48.08 72.94 -51.49
N VAL A 4 49.36 72.62 -51.33
CA VAL A 4 49.95 71.35 -51.73
C VAL A 4 49.94 70.45 -50.50
N ASN A 5 49.33 69.28 -50.63
CA ASN A 5 49.14 68.33 -49.55
C ASN A 5 50.45 67.57 -49.31
N LEU A 6 51.10 67.81 -48.15
CA LEU A 6 52.38 67.21 -47.75
C LEU A 6 52.16 65.98 -46.85
N ILE A 7 51.31 65.05 -47.29
CA ILE A 7 51.18 63.75 -46.62
C ILE A 7 52.20 62.80 -47.25
N PRO A 8 53.15 62.26 -46.47
CA PRO A 8 54.13 61.30 -46.97
C PRO A 8 53.44 60.06 -47.57
N GLU A 9 53.87 59.65 -48.76
CA GLU A 9 53.36 58.50 -49.54
C GLU A 9 53.34 57.19 -48.70
N GLU A 10 54.29 57.06 -47.78
CA GLU A 10 54.45 55.92 -46.87
C GLU A 10 53.28 55.70 -45.88
N GLN A 11 52.53 56.75 -45.50
CA GLN A 11 51.38 56.62 -44.58
C GLN A 11 50.04 56.40 -45.29
N ARG A 12 50.00 56.50 -46.62
CA ARG A 12 48.84 56.07 -47.41
C ARG A 12 48.67 54.56 -47.50
N ARG A 13 49.61 53.77 -46.98
CA ARG A 13 49.51 52.30 -46.92
C ARG A 13 48.91 51.82 -45.59
N GLY A 14 47.83 52.48 -45.15
CA GLY A 14 46.93 51.95 -44.13
C GLY A 14 46.14 50.77 -44.72
N ARG A 15 46.65 49.56 -44.48
CA ARG A 15 46.01 48.26 -44.71
C ARG A 15 45.52 48.08 -46.16
N ARG A 16 46.23 47.24 -46.90
CA ARG A 16 45.71 46.54 -48.07
C ARG A 16 44.39 45.84 -47.70
N LEU A 17 43.26 46.54 -47.81
CA LEU A 17 41.99 45.97 -48.19
C LEU A 17 42.22 45.56 -49.64
N GLY A 18 42.51 44.27 -49.82
CA GLY A 18 42.83 43.70 -51.12
C GLY A 18 41.82 44.16 -52.15
N ALA A 19 42.26 45.02 -53.05
CA ALA A 19 41.69 45.13 -54.37
C ALA A 19 42.08 43.86 -55.12
N GLY A 20 41.29 42.81 -54.89
CA GLY A 20 41.25 41.58 -55.64
C GLY A 20 39.80 41.18 -55.77
N ALA A 21 39.20 41.59 -56.90
CA ALA A 21 38.02 41.03 -57.56
C ALA A 21 36.73 40.79 -56.72
N ALA A 22 35.63 41.42 -57.16
CA ALA A 22 34.24 40.94 -57.05
C ALA A 22 34.01 39.70 -56.14
N GLY A 23 33.74 39.92 -54.84
CA GLY A 23 33.48 38.81 -53.90
C GLY A 23 33.40 39.15 -52.40
N SER A 24 33.78 40.37 -51.99
CA SER A 24 33.93 40.75 -50.56
C SER A 24 32.63 40.90 -49.77
N GLY A 25 31.50 41.19 -50.42
CA GLY A 25 30.20 41.24 -49.73
C GLY A 25 29.79 39.87 -49.20
N VAL A 26 30.00 38.81 -49.99
CA VAL A 26 29.63 37.44 -49.62
C VAL A 26 30.43 36.95 -48.41
N ALA A 27 31.74 37.21 -48.35
CA ALA A 27 32.56 36.82 -47.21
C ALA A 27 32.14 37.51 -45.88
N VAL A 28 31.72 38.78 -45.94
CA VAL A 28 31.22 39.52 -44.78
C VAL A 28 29.85 38.99 -44.34
N TYR A 29 28.95 38.68 -45.28
CA TYR A 29 27.65 38.06 -44.97
C TYR A 29 27.80 36.65 -44.40
N VAL A 30 28.77 35.85 -44.87
CA VAL A 30 29.09 34.53 -44.32
C VAL A 30 29.61 34.65 -42.88
N LEU A 31 30.49 35.61 -42.60
CA LEU A 31 30.98 35.86 -41.24
C LEU A 31 29.86 36.32 -40.30
N LEU A 32 29.01 37.25 -40.73
CA LEU A 32 27.84 37.70 -39.96
C LEU A 32 26.82 36.57 -39.74
N GLY A 33 26.60 35.74 -40.76
CA GLY A 33 25.75 34.55 -40.67
C GLY A 33 26.29 33.54 -39.65
N ALA A 34 27.60 33.27 -39.67
CA ALA A 34 28.23 32.38 -38.69
C ALA A 34 28.14 32.94 -37.26
N LEU A 35 28.33 34.25 -37.08
CA LEU A 35 28.26 34.91 -35.77
C LEU A 35 26.83 34.89 -35.21
N THR A 36 25.83 35.18 -36.04
CA THR A 36 24.41 35.11 -35.65
C THR A 36 23.99 33.68 -35.32
N ALA A 37 24.44 32.68 -36.10
CA ALA A 37 24.23 31.27 -35.79
C ALA A 37 24.86 30.85 -34.45
N ALA A 38 26.08 31.31 -34.15
CA ALA A 38 26.74 31.05 -32.89
C ALA A 38 25.97 31.66 -31.70
N VAL A 39 25.49 32.89 -31.82
CA VAL A 39 24.67 33.54 -30.78
C VAL A 39 23.36 32.79 -30.56
N LEU A 40 22.68 32.35 -31.63
CA LEU A 40 21.46 31.56 -31.53
C LEU A 40 21.70 30.20 -30.84
N ALA A 41 22.81 29.54 -31.16
CA ALA A 41 23.19 28.28 -30.51
C ALA A 41 23.43 28.46 -29.00
N VAL A 42 24.16 29.51 -28.60
CA VAL A 42 24.39 29.82 -27.17
C VAL A 42 23.07 30.16 -26.48
N ALA A 43 22.22 30.98 -27.10
CA ALA A 43 20.91 31.32 -26.55
C ALA A 43 20.03 30.07 -26.35
N ALA A 44 20.04 29.14 -27.30
CA ALA A 44 19.32 27.88 -27.19
C ALA A 44 19.83 27.01 -26.03
N VAL A 45 21.15 26.91 -25.84
CA VAL A 45 21.75 26.17 -24.73
C VAL A 45 21.35 26.80 -23.39
N VAL A 46 21.47 28.12 -23.24
CA VAL A 46 21.12 28.82 -21.99
C VAL A 46 19.65 28.65 -21.63
N LEU A 47 18.74 28.79 -22.59
CA LEU A 47 17.31 28.57 -22.36
C LEU A 47 17.01 27.12 -21.95
N THR A 48 17.72 26.16 -22.52
CA THR A 48 17.53 24.74 -22.20
C THR A 48 18.08 24.43 -20.80
N SER A 49 19.26 24.95 -20.46
CA SER A 49 19.86 24.81 -19.12
C SER A 49 19.00 25.46 -18.04
N ASN A 50 18.44 26.64 -18.29
CA ASN A 50 17.52 27.28 -17.35
C ASN A 50 16.27 26.43 -17.14
N LYS A 51 15.66 25.90 -18.21
CA LYS A 51 14.51 25.00 -18.07
C LYS A 51 14.83 23.74 -17.26
N ILE A 52 16.03 23.17 -17.40
CA ILE A 52 16.44 22.00 -16.61
C ILE A 52 16.56 22.37 -15.13
N ASN A 53 17.21 23.50 -14.81
CA ASN A 53 17.30 24.01 -13.44
C ASN A 53 15.92 24.31 -12.83
N ASP A 54 15.00 24.89 -13.61
CA ASP A 54 13.64 25.16 -13.15
C ASP A 54 12.94 23.84 -12.77
N ARG A 55 13.06 22.79 -13.61
CA ARG A 55 12.47 21.47 -13.31
C ARG A 55 13.13 20.79 -12.11
N GLU A 56 14.43 20.92 -11.96
CA GLU A 56 15.16 20.36 -10.81
C GLU A 56 14.75 21.07 -9.51
N SER A 57 14.56 22.39 -9.55
CA SER A 57 14.08 23.15 -8.40
C SER A 57 12.61 22.87 -8.07
N ASP A 58 11.76 22.69 -9.08
CA ASP A 58 10.37 22.22 -8.91
C ASP A 58 10.32 20.84 -8.24
N LEU A 59 11.16 19.89 -8.69
CA LEU A 59 11.24 18.55 -8.09
C LEU A 59 11.75 18.61 -6.65
N ALA A 60 12.78 19.42 -6.38
CA ALA A 60 13.29 19.60 -5.02
C ALA A 60 12.24 20.24 -4.08
N ALA A 61 11.44 21.19 -4.60
CA ALA A 61 10.35 21.80 -3.85
C ALA A 61 9.24 20.78 -3.55
N LEU A 62 8.82 19.99 -4.55
CA LEU A 62 7.82 18.94 -4.38
C LEU A 62 8.27 17.86 -3.40
N GLU A 63 9.53 17.43 -3.46
CA GLU A 63 10.08 16.43 -2.54
C GLU A 63 10.13 16.98 -1.10
N GLN A 64 10.39 18.28 -0.92
CA GLN A 64 10.31 18.94 0.39
C GLN A 64 8.88 19.02 0.92
N GLU A 65 7.90 19.30 0.06
CA GLU A 65 6.48 19.30 0.44
C GLU A 65 6.01 17.89 0.83
N GLU A 66 6.41 16.86 0.07
CA GLU A 66 6.12 15.47 0.39
C GLU A 66 6.76 15.05 1.73
N LYS A 67 8.02 15.42 1.98
CA LYS A 67 8.70 15.16 3.27
C LYS A 67 7.97 15.84 4.44
N LYS A 68 7.47 17.06 4.26
CA LYS A 68 6.70 17.76 5.30
C LYS A 68 5.34 17.10 5.54
N ALA A 69 4.63 16.73 4.48
CA ALA A 69 3.34 16.05 4.57
C ALA A 69 3.47 14.65 5.20
N THR A 70 4.49 13.88 4.82
CA THR A 70 4.77 12.55 5.38
C THR A 70 5.25 12.61 6.82
N ALA A 71 6.03 13.62 7.21
CA ALA A 71 6.40 13.85 8.61
C ALA A 71 5.18 14.18 9.48
N ALA A 72 4.27 15.03 8.99
CA ALA A 72 3.00 15.33 9.67
C ALA A 72 2.07 14.10 9.72
N ALA A 73 2.05 13.25 8.70
CA ALA A 73 1.31 11.99 8.73
C ALA A 73 1.95 10.98 9.71
N ALA A 74 3.28 10.95 9.81
CA ALA A 74 4.02 10.05 10.71
C ALA A 74 3.79 10.38 12.19
N THR A 75 3.55 11.65 12.55
CA THR A 75 3.16 12.00 13.93
C THR A 75 1.75 11.52 14.29
N LEU A 76 0.87 11.35 13.29
CA LEU A 76 -0.49 10.84 13.49
C LEU A 76 -0.61 9.31 13.37
N ARG A 77 0.35 8.62 12.72
CA ARG A 77 0.39 7.15 12.59
C ARG A 77 0.19 6.37 13.91
N PRO A 78 0.80 6.76 15.04
CA PRO A 78 0.60 6.03 16.28
C PRO A 78 -0.88 5.93 16.69
N PHE A 79 -1.69 6.94 16.39
CA PHE A 79 -3.12 6.92 16.74
C PHE A 79 -3.91 5.88 15.93
N SER A 80 -3.60 5.68 14.64
CA SER A 80 -4.21 4.59 13.86
C SER A 80 -3.71 3.22 14.32
N ASP A 81 -2.44 3.12 14.68
CA ASP A 81 -1.82 1.87 15.13
C ASP A 81 -2.43 1.40 16.46
N PHE A 82 -2.77 2.33 17.37
CA PHE A 82 -3.48 1.99 18.61
C PHE A 82 -4.87 1.42 18.38
N VAL A 83 -5.61 1.89 17.37
CA VAL A 83 -6.93 1.36 17.04
C VAL A 83 -6.80 -0.07 16.50
N VAL A 84 -5.82 -0.31 15.62
CA VAL A 84 -5.54 -1.66 15.10
C VAL A 84 -5.16 -2.61 16.23
N LEU A 85 -4.24 -2.19 17.12
CA LEU A 85 -3.81 -3.01 18.25
C LEU A 85 -4.93 -3.26 19.27
N ALA A 86 -5.82 -2.29 19.50
CA ALA A 86 -6.97 -2.45 20.37
C ALA A 86 -7.97 -3.47 19.80
N ASN A 87 -8.26 -3.39 18.51
CA ASN A 87 -9.15 -4.34 17.82
C ASN A 87 -8.58 -5.76 17.86
N ASP A 88 -7.28 -5.92 17.56
CA ASP A 88 -6.61 -7.22 17.56
C ASP A 88 -6.63 -7.88 18.96
N ARG A 89 -6.41 -7.09 20.02
CA ARG A 89 -6.54 -7.57 21.40
C ARG A 89 -7.98 -7.95 21.74
N GLN A 90 -8.96 -7.17 21.32
CA GLN A 90 -10.37 -7.47 21.57
C GLN A 90 -10.78 -8.77 20.87
N GLU A 91 -10.38 -8.96 19.60
CA GLU A 91 -10.64 -10.17 18.85
C GLU A 91 -9.98 -11.38 19.51
N THR A 92 -8.71 -11.27 19.89
CA THR A 92 -7.97 -12.34 20.59
C THR A 92 -8.62 -12.70 21.93
N VAL A 93 -9.02 -11.71 22.73
CA VAL A 93 -9.70 -11.95 24.00
C VAL A 93 -11.08 -12.59 23.77
N SER A 94 -11.81 -12.17 22.75
CA SER A 94 -13.11 -12.75 22.41
C SER A 94 -12.97 -14.20 21.93
N ALA A 95 -11.98 -14.51 21.12
CA ALA A 95 -11.67 -15.85 20.65
C ALA A 95 -11.21 -16.76 21.81
N LEU A 96 -10.40 -16.24 22.72
CA LEU A 96 -10.01 -16.95 23.94
C LEU A 96 -11.21 -17.16 24.89
N ALA A 97 -12.09 -16.16 25.02
CA ALA A 97 -13.30 -16.29 25.82
C ALA A 97 -14.26 -17.31 25.23
N GLN A 98 -14.38 -17.38 23.91
CA GLN A 98 -15.17 -18.40 23.21
C GLN A 98 -14.55 -19.79 23.39
N SER A 99 -13.23 -19.92 23.28
CA SER A 99 -12.54 -21.22 23.51
C SER A 99 -12.65 -21.71 24.95
N ARG A 100 -12.85 -20.81 25.92
CA ARG A 100 -13.12 -21.10 27.35
C ARG A 100 -14.53 -21.65 27.60
N PHE A 101 -15.15 -22.29 26.62
CA PHE A 101 -16.44 -22.95 26.79
C PHE A 101 -16.43 -23.88 28.01
N ASN A 102 -17.40 -23.71 28.91
CA ASN A 102 -17.43 -24.38 30.22
C ASN A 102 -17.85 -25.85 30.10
N TRP A 103 -16.95 -26.71 29.60
CA TRP A 103 -17.17 -28.14 29.44
C TRP A 103 -17.59 -28.82 30.74
N GLU A 104 -17.07 -28.37 31.88
CA GLU A 104 -17.45 -28.87 33.20
C GLU A 104 -18.97 -28.71 33.44
N ARG A 105 -19.54 -27.54 33.12
CA ARG A 105 -20.97 -27.28 33.32
C ARG A 105 -21.80 -28.17 32.42
N VAL A 106 -21.41 -28.29 31.15
CA VAL A 106 -22.11 -29.13 30.16
C VAL A 106 -22.07 -30.60 30.57
N LEU A 107 -20.90 -31.13 30.93
CA LEU A 107 -20.75 -32.52 31.37
C LEU A 107 -21.51 -32.80 32.68
N ARG A 108 -21.53 -31.83 33.60
CA ARG A 108 -22.28 -31.92 34.87
C ARG A 108 -23.80 -31.84 34.66
N GLN A 109 -24.28 -31.01 33.75
CA GLN A 109 -25.70 -30.97 33.39
C GLN A 109 -26.07 -32.27 32.66
N LEU A 110 -25.26 -32.70 31.70
CA LEU A 110 -25.49 -33.93 30.94
C LEU A 110 -25.59 -35.15 31.86
N SER A 111 -24.68 -35.31 32.83
CA SER A 111 -24.70 -36.44 33.77
C SER A 111 -25.94 -36.46 34.68
N ARG A 112 -26.55 -35.31 34.95
CA ARG A 112 -27.80 -35.21 35.74
C ARG A 112 -29.05 -35.40 34.89
N THR A 113 -28.96 -35.14 33.60
CA THR A 113 -30.09 -35.19 32.66
C THR A 113 -30.31 -36.60 32.11
N ILE A 114 -29.23 -37.37 31.94
CA ILE A 114 -29.28 -38.76 31.45
C ILE A 114 -30.12 -39.62 32.42
N PRO A 115 -31.19 -40.29 31.93
CA PRO A 115 -32.00 -41.19 32.74
C PRO A 115 -31.28 -42.53 32.99
N SER A 116 -31.70 -43.27 34.01
CA SER A 116 -31.06 -44.53 34.42
C SER A 116 -31.13 -45.66 33.39
N ASN A 117 -31.99 -45.53 32.39
CA ASN A 117 -32.25 -46.49 31.31
C ASN A 117 -31.73 -46.00 29.94
N ALA A 118 -30.78 -45.08 29.93
CA ALA A 118 -30.06 -44.67 28.73
C ALA A 118 -28.55 -44.68 28.98
N TRP A 119 -27.79 -45.16 28.00
CA TRP A 119 -26.34 -45.14 28.03
C TRP A 119 -25.79 -44.44 26.79
N LEU A 120 -24.78 -43.59 27.00
CA LEU A 120 -24.05 -42.95 25.91
C LEU A 120 -22.83 -43.80 25.53
N THR A 121 -22.65 -43.97 24.23
CA THR A 121 -21.48 -44.64 23.63
C THR A 121 -20.47 -43.64 23.10
N SER A 122 -20.92 -42.46 22.65
CA SER A 122 -20.04 -41.40 22.18
C SER A 122 -20.52 -40.00 22.60
N PHE A 123 -19.55 -39.11 22.83
CA PHE A 123 -19.75 -37.70 23.13
C PHE A 123 -18.72 -36.90 22.34
N ASN A 124 -19.17 -36.04 21.43
CA ASN A 124 -18.31 -35.17 20.64
C ASN A 124 -18.77 -33.73 20.78
N GLY A 125 -17.95 -32.88 21.38
CA GLY A 125 -18.24 -31.46 21.59
C GLY A 125 -17.31 -30.58 20.76
N SER A 126 -17.85 -29.55 20.13
CA SER A 126 -17.07 -28.51 19.45
C SER A 126 -17.63 -27.13 19.76
N VAL A 127 -16.73 -26.13 19.81
CA VAL A 127 -17.05 -24.75 20.19
C VAL A 127 -17.24 -23.88 18.95
N THR A 128 -16.44 -24.13 17.91
CA THR A 128 -16.52 -23.48 16.61
C THR A 128 -17.25 -24.38 15.62
N SER A 129 -17.88 -23.77 14.61
CA SER A 129 -18.53 -24.45 13.49
C SER A 129 -17.54 -24.84 12.39
N GLU A 130 -16.24 -24.76 12.64
CA GLU A 130 -15.23 -25.16 11.66
C GLU A 130 -15.28 -26.67 11.44
N SER A 131 -15.47 -27.04 10.18
CA SER A 131 -15.18 -28.36 9.61
C SER A 131 -13.68 -28.68 9.62
N GLY A 132 -12.99 -28.35 10.72
CA GLY A 132 -11.59 -28.61 10.94
C GLY A 132 -11.40 -30.07 11.31
N SER A 133 -10.51 -30.73 10.58
CA SER A 133 -10.07 -32.13 10.71
C SER A 133 -9.44 -32.43 12.09
N GLY A 134 -10.21 -32.33 13.16
CA GLY A 134 -9.95 -33.02 14.41
C GLY A 134 -10.50 -34.44 14.28
N SER A 135 -9.66 -35.44 14.53
CA SER A 135 -9.98 -36.86 14.39
C SER A 135 -11.00 -37.34 15.45
N GLY A 136 -12.23 -36.89 15.35
CA GLY A 136 -13.35 -37.35 16.18
C GLY A 136 -14.62 -37.17 15.38
N GLY A 137 -15.28 -38.29 15.04
CA GLY A 137 -16.45 -38.36 14.16
C GLY A 137 -17.45 -37.23 14.40
N GLY A 138 -17.38 -36.19 13.57
CA GLY A 138 -18.31 -35.07 13.58
C GLY A 138 -19.54 -35.41 12.75
N SER A 139 -20.72 -35.28 13.34
CA SER A 139 -21.98 -35.43 12.62
C SER A 139 -22.14 -34.34 11.56
N SER A 140 -22.69 -34.69 10.38
CA SER A 140 -22.99 -33.74 9.29
C SER A 140 -23.90 -32.59 9.74
N LEU A 141 -24.65 -32.79 10.82
CA LEU A 141 -25.52 -31.79 11.46
C LEU A 141 -24.75 -30.63 12.10
N ARG A 142 -23.43 -30.77 12.32
CA ARG A 142 -22.62 -29.75 13.01
C ARG A 142 -22.50 -28.45 12.22
N GLY A 143 -22.47 -28.55 10.89
CA GLY A 143 -22.36 -27.38 10.00
C GLY A 143 -23.56 -26.43 10.06
N GLU A 144 -24.69 -26.89 10.61
CA GLU A 144 -25.95 -26.14 10.66
C GLU A 144 -26.16 -25.39 11.99
N ALA A 145 -25.31 -25.65 13.00
CA ALA A 145 -25.39 -25.02 14.31
C ALA A 145 -24.31 -23.94 14.48
N PRO A 146 -24.64 -22.63 14.39
CA PRO A 146 -23.70 -21.55 14.66
C PRO A 146 -23.41 -21.47 16.17
N GLY A 147 -22.17 -21.74 16.58
CA GLY A 147 -21.72 -21.70 17.98
C GLY A 147 -21.47 -23.08 18.58
N PRO A 148 -21.29 -23.22 19.91
CA PRO A 148 -20.94 -24.49 20.54
C PRO A 148 -22.05 -25.54 20.41
N ALA A 149 -21.70 -26.77 20.01
CA ALA A 149 -22.64 -27.89 20.01
C ALA A 149 -21.98 -29.21 20.39
N VAL A 150 -22.84 -30.17 20.73
CA VAL A 150 -22.46 -31.52 21.13
C VAL A 150 -23.25 -32.52 20.30
N THR A 151 -22.56 -33.53 19.78
CA THR A 151 -23.14 -34.74 19.20
C THR A 151 -23.06 -35.85 20.22
N LEU A 152 -24.19 -36.54 20.43
CA LEU A 152 -24.33 -37.62 21.40
C LEU A 152 -24.83 -38.86 20.68
N GLU A 153 -24.20 -39.99 20.91
CA GLU A 153 -24.70 -41.29 20.46
C GLU A 153 -24.83 -42.22 21.66
N GLY A 154 -25.89 -43.03 21.65
CA GLY A 154 -26.21 -43.93 22.75
C GLY A 154 -27.45 -44.75 22.46
N CYS A 155 -27.81 -45.61 23.42
CA CYS A 155 -29.01 -46.43 23.33
C CYS A 155 -29.88 -46.29 24.59
N THR A 156 -31.13 -46.73 24.46
CA THR A 156 -32.10 -46.84 25.54
C THR A 156 -33.04 -48.00 25.26
N ASP A 157 -33.77 -48.45 26.27
CA ASP A 157 -34.62 -49.64 26.19
C ASP A 157 -35.91 -49.42 25.37
N SER A 158 -36.38 -48.17 25.21
CA SER A 158 -37.62 -47.88 24.47
C SER A 158 -37.65 -46.52 23.78
N GLN A 159 -38.47 -46.39 22.74
CA GLN A 159 -38.70 -45.11 22.05
C GLN A 159 -39.27 -44.03 22.99
N SER A 160 -40.08 -44.42 23.98
CA SER A 160 -40.65 -43.49 24.94
C SER A 160 -39.58 -42.82 25.81
N ASP A 161 -38.48 -43.52 26.06
CA ASP A 161 -37.34 -43.01 26.81
C ASP A 161 -36.48 -42.06 25.98
N VAL A 162 -36.39 -42.29 24.65
CA VAL A 162 -35.80 -41.33 23.71
C VAL A 162 -36.56 -40.00 23.77
N ALA A 163 -37.89 -40.05 23.68
CA ALA A 163 -38.72 -38.84 23.74
C ALA A 163 -38.56 -38.11 25.08
N ARG A 164 -38.51 -38.85 26.19
CA ARG A 164 -38.27 -38.29 27.52
C ARG A 164 -36.89 -37.64 27.63
N MET A 165 -35.86 -38.25 27.06
CA MET A 165 -34.50 -37.70 26.99
C MET A 165 -34.46 -36.39 26.20
N MET A 166 -35.09 -36.34 25.01
CA MET A 166 -35.19 -35.12 24.20
C MET A 166 -35.87 -33.98 24.96
N VAL A 167 -36.95 -34.27 25.71
CA VAL A 167 -37.64 -33.26 26.52
C VAL A 167 -36.76 -32.75 27.67
N ARG A 168 -36.02 -33.63 28.33
CA ARG A 168 -35.09 -33.24 29.42
C ARG A 168 -33.92 -32.41 28.89
N MET A 169 -33.41 -32.74 27.71
CA MET A 169 -32.32 -32.00 27.05
C MET A 169 -32.73 -30.61 26.54
N ARG A 170 -34.02 -30.34 26.34
CA ARG A 170 -34.50 -28.99 26.01
C ARG A 170 -34.39 -28.01 27.18
N ASN A 171 -34.21 -28.50 28.40
CA ASN A 171 -34.24 -27.70 29.63
C ASN A 171 -32.86 -27.48 30.28
N ILE A 172 -31.76 -27.82 29.59
CA ILE A 172 -30.38 -27.60 30.05
C ILE A 172 -29.70 -26.44 29.32
#